data_AF-A0A6G2V097-F1
#
_entry.id   AF-A0A6G2V097-F1
#
_cell.length_a   1.000
_cell.length_b   1.000
_cell.length_c   1.000
_cell.angle_alpha   90.00
_cell.angle_beta   90.00
_cell.angle_gamma   90.00
#
_symmetry.space_group_name_H-M   'P 1'
#
loop_
_entity.id
_entity.type
_entity.pdbx_description
1 polymer ?
#
loop_
_entity_poly.entity_id
_entity_poly.type
_entity_poly.pdbx_seq_one_letter_code
_entity_poly.pdbx_strand_id
1 'polypeptide(L)'
;MRIRTACLLAAIPVTVAAAAVATLKASHLRLHADRHHIALQPRPRRSCPDCRGAGGWWTGGPDPEMAACGCWSERRELRIQLRAVSAWPEEPPL
;
A
#
# COMPACT_ATOMS: atom_id res chain seq x y z
N MET A 1 0.30 -31.25 -22.28
CA MET A 1 0.97 -29.94 -22.11
C MET A 1 0.12 -28.88 -21.40
N ARG A 2 -1.20 -28.82 -21.61
CA ARG A 2 -2.11 -27.83 -20.99
C ARG A 2 -2.08 -27.73 -19.45
N ILE A 3 -1.91 -28.85 -18.72
CA ILE A 3 -1.92 -28.85 -17.25
C ILE A 3 -0.70 -28.13 -16.67
N ARG A 4 0.49 -28.30 -17.28
CA ARG A 4 1.72 -27.62 -16.83
C ARG A 4 1.63 -26.12 -17.08
N THR A 5 1.08 -25.70 -18.22
CA THR A 5 0.84 -24.30 -18.53
C THR A 5 -0.20 -23.67 -17.60
N ALA A 6 -1.28 -24.39 -17.27
CA ALA A 6 -2.29 -23.96 -16.31
C ALA A 6 -1.71 -23.81 -14.88
N CYS A 7 -0.88 -24.75 -14.43
CA CYS A 7 -0.20 -24.63 -13.13
C CYS A 7 0.78 -23.45 -13.10
N LEU A 8 1.52 -23.21 -14.19
CA LEU A 8 2.41 -22.04 -14.30
C LEU A 8 1.63 -20.73 -14.26
N LEU A 9 0.49 -20.65 -14.97
CA LEU A 9 -0.38 -19.47 -14.97
C LEU A 9 -1.02 -19.20 -13.59
N ALA A 10 -1.33 -20.25 -12.81
CA ALA A 10 -1.84 -20.11 -11.45
C ALA A 10 -0.73 -19.82 -10.41
N ALA A 11 0.51 -20.27 -10.64
CA ALA A 11 1.62 -20.05 -9.71
C ALA A 11 2.12 -18.59 -9.70
N ILE A 12 2.07 -17.90 -10.85
CA ILE A 12 2.51 -16.51 -10.99
C ILE A 12 1.74 -15.54 -10.07
N PRO A 13 0.40 -15.51 -10.02
CA PRO A 13 -0.32 -14.58 -9.15
C PRO A 13 -0.06 -14.84 -7.66
N VAL A 14 0.18 -16.10 -7.26
CA VAL A 14 0.47 -16.45 -5.86
C VAL A 14 1.85 -15.95 -5.43
N THR A 15 2.88 -16.13 -6.27
CA THR A 15 4.24 -15.64 -5.95
C THR A 15 4.31 -14.12 -5.93
N VAL A 16 3.62 -13.45 -6.87
CA VAL A 16 3.51 -11.98 -6.91
C VAL A 16 2.79 -11.45 -5.67
N ALA A 17 1.68 -12.08 -5.27
CA ALA A 17 0.94 -11.68 -4.08
C ALA A 17 1.79 -11.84 -2.80
N ALA A 18 2.51 -12.96 -2.67
CA ALA A 18 3.39 -13.19 -1.53
C ALA A 18 4.52 -12.14 -1.45
N ALA A 19 5.16 -11.82 -2.58
CA ALA A 19 6.18 -10.79 -2.66
C ALA A 19 5.62 -9.39 -2.32
N ALA A 20 4.41 -9.07 -2.78
CA ALA A 20 3.73 -7.81 -2.43
C ALA A 20 3.47 -7.70 -0.92
N VAL A 21 3.00 -8.77 -0.27
CA VAL A 21 2.78 -8.76 1.19
C VAL A 21 4.11 -8.63 1.95
N ALA A 22 5.15 -9.35 1.53
CA ALA A 22 6.47 -9.28 2.16
C ALA A 22 7.07 -7.87 2.04
N THR A 23 6.98 -7.25 0.86
CA THR A 23 7.43 -5.88 0.63
C THR A 23 6.63 -4.87 1.42
N LEU A 24 5.30 -4.98 1.51
CA LEU A 24 4.46 -4.11 2.36
C LEU A 24 4.86 -4.18 3.84
N LYS A 25 5.11 -5.39 4.35
CA LYS A 25 5.56 -5.60 5.73
C LYS A 25 6.96 -5.00 5.97
N ALA A 26 7.90 -5.22 5.05
CA ALA A 26 9.27 -4.71 5.16
C ALA A 26 9.36 -3.18 4.97
N SER A 27 8.52 -2.61 4.10
CA SER A 27 8.48 -1.17 3.81
C SER A 27 7.67 -0.36 4.82
N HIS A 28 6.97 -1.02 5.75
CA HIS A 28 6.07 -0.39 6.73
C HIS A 28 5.00 0.47 6.04
N LEU A 29 4.38 -0.08 5.01
CA LEU A 29 3.28 0.54 4.28
C LEU A 29 1.94 -0.11 4.63
N ARG A 30 0.88 0.68 4.62
CA ARG A 30 -0.52 0.23 4.66
C ARG A 30 -1.07 0.26 3.25
N LEU A 31 -1.57 -0.87 2.77
CA LEU A 31 -2.44 -0.89 1.60
C LEU A 31 -3.88 -0.60 2.05
N HIS A 32 -4.50 0.40 1.45
CA HIS A 32 -5.93 0.68 1.53
C HIS A 32 -6.51 0.56 0.13
N ALA A 33 -7.63 -0.15 0.00
CA ALA A 33 -8.31 -0.33 -1.27
C ALA A 33 -9.82 -0.24 -1.04
N ASP A 34 -10.47 0.64 -1.78
CA ASP A 34 -11.92 0.74 -1.84
C ASP A 34 -12.39 0.98 -3.27
N ARG A 35 -13.71 1.14 -3.45
CA ARG A 35 -14.35 1.32 -4.76
C ARG A 35 -13.90 2.58 -5.51
N HIS A 36 -13.24 3.52 -4.86
CA HIS A 36 -12.87 4.82 -5.42
C HIS A 36 -11.36 4.98 -5.54
N HIS A 37 -10.57 4.31 -4.71
CA HIS A 37 -9.12 4.44 -4.76
C HIS A 37 -8.37 3.25 -4.17
N ILE A 38 -7.11 3.15 -4.58
CA ILE A 38 -6.09 2.31 -3.98
C ILE A 38 -5.00 3.24 -3.46
N ALA A 39 -4.63 3.11 -2.19
CA ALA A 39 -3.59 3.92 -1.55
C ALA A 39 -2.55 3.06 -0.82
N LEU A 40 -1.30 3.48 -0.90
CA LEU A 40 -0.17 3.00 -0.11
C LEU A 40 0.26 4.11 0.83
N GLN A 41 -0.06 3.95 2.11
CA GLN A 41 0.22 4.94 3.14
C GLN A 41 1.43 4.53 3.99
N PRO A 42 2.42 5.42 4.17
CA PRO A 42 3.50 5.20 5.12
C PRO A 42 2.99 4.99 6.54
N ARG A 43 3.59 4.06 7.28
CA ARG A 43 3.37 3.89 8.72
C ARG A 43 4.66 4.04 9.50
N PRO A 44 4.56 4.45 10.78
CA PRO A 44 5.69 4.43 11.70
C PRO A 44 6.33 3.04 11.78
N ARG A 45 7.67 3.00 11.74
CA ARG A 45 8.40 1.74 11.93
C ARG A 45 8.45 1.40 13.41
N ARG A 46 8.07 0.17 13.76
CA ARG A 46 8.19 -0.33 15.16
C ARG A 46 9.64 -0.32 15.65
N SER A 47 10.59 -0.53 14.74
CA SER A 47 12.03 -0.53 15.00
C SER A 47 12.70 0.84 14.85
N CYS A 48 11.95 1.92 14.61
CA CYS A 48 12.54 3.27 14.55
C CYS A 48 13.12 3.63 15.93
N PRO A 49 14.41 4.03 16.02
CA PRO A 49 15.03 4.36 17.30
C PRO A 49 14.38 5.59 17.96
N ASP A 50 13.89 6.53 17.15
CA ASP A 50 13.31 7.79 17.63
C ASP A 50 11.90 7.56 18.16
N CYS A 51 10.97 7.16 17.29
CA CYS A 51 9.56 7.08 17.67
C CYS A 51 9.09 5.70 18.14
N ARG A 52 9.89 4.63 17.97
CA ARG A 52 9.58 3.25 18.41
C ARG A 52 8.17 2.77 18.02
N GLY A 53 7.69 3.18 16.84
CA GLY A 53 6.36 2.88 16.35
C GLY A 53 5.22 3.83 16.77
N ALA A 54 5.45 4.80 17.67
CA ALA A 54 4.46 5.81 18.05
C ALA A 54 4.15 6.81 16.92
N GLY A 55 5.11 7.01 16.01
CA GLY A 55 4.97 7.90 14.86
C GLY A 55 5.32 9.36 15.12
N GLY A 56 5.60 9.73 16.36
CA GLY A 56 5.97 11.09 16.70
C GLY A 56 6.17 11.27 18.19
N TRP A 57 6.28 12.52 18.60
CA TRP A 57 6.31 12.93 20.00
C TRP A 57 5.50 14.22 20.16
N TRP A 58 4.93 14.41 21.34
CA TRP A 58 4.26 15.66 21.68
C TRP A 58 5.31 16.75 21.90
N THR A 59 5.14 17.90 21.25
CA THR A 59 5.93 19.08 21.57
C THR A 59 5.32 19.75 22.81
N GLY A 60 6.16 20.24 23.72
CA GLY A 60 5.69 20.97 24.89
C GLY A 60 5.22 22.38 24.51
N GLY A 61 4.20 22.88 25.21
CA GLY A 61 3.68 24.23 24.98
C GLY A 61 2.20 24.38 25.38
N PRO A 62 1.65 25.60 25.29
CA PRO A 62 0.24 25.86 25.58
C PRO A 62 -0.72 25.23 24.56
N ASP A 63 -0.23 24.89 23.36
CA ASP A 63 -0.96 24.12 22.34
C ASP A 63 -0.04 23.01 21.79
N PRO A 64 -0.02 21.83 22.43
CA PRO A 64 0.92 20.77 22.08
C PRO A 64 0.53 20.09 20.77
N GLU A 65 1.32 20.30 19.72
CA GLU A 65 1.21 19.55 18.48
C GLU A 65 2.04 18.26 18.54
N MET A 66 1.59 17.22 17.81
CA MET A 66 2.40 16.01 17.65
C MET A 66 3.39 16.21 16.50
N ALA A 67 4.68 16.33 16.82
CA ALA A 67 5.73 16.31 15.82
C ALA A 67 5.84 14.92 15.20
N ALA A 68 5.68 14.83 13.88
CA ALA A 68 5.78 13.56 13.16
C ALA A 68 7.24 13.13 12.98
N CYS A 69 7.51 11.84 13.21
CA CYS A 69 8.83 11.27 13.00
C CYS A 69 9.14 11.06 11.50
N GLY A 70 10.30 11.54 11.06
CA GLY A 70 10.79 11.41 9.68
C GLY A 70 10.80 9.98 9.14
N CYS A 71 10.87 8.95 10.01
CA CYS A 71 10.86 7.55 9.59
C CYS A 71 9.62 7.12 8.77
N TRP A 72 8.55 7.91 8.83
CA TRP A 72 7.35 7.74 8.00
C TRP A 72 6.83 9.04 7.41
N SER A 73 6.98 10.20 8.07
CA SER A 73 6.39 11.47 7.62
C SER A 73 7.04 12.01 6.33
N GLU A 74 8.31 11.71 6.10
CA GLU A 74 9.03 12.11 4.88
C GLU A 74 8.71 11.20 3.68
N ARG A 75 8.02 10.08 3.91
CA ARG A 75 7.65 9.17 2.83
C ARG A 75 6.39 9.64 2.14
N ARG A 76 6.37 9.51 0.82
CA ARG A 76 5.23 9.89 -0.01
C ARG A 76 4.12 8.82 0.05
N GLU A 77 2.88 9.27 0.25
CA GLU A 77 1.69 8.45 -0.02
C GLU A 77 1.53 8.26 -1.53
N LEU A 78 1.32 7.02 -1.97
CA LEU A 78 0.96 6.73 -3.37
C LEU A 78 -0.52 6.43 -3.44
N ARG A 79 -1.24 7.12 -4.32
CA ARG A 79 -2.69 6.97 -4.48
C ARG A 79 -3.06 6.89 -5.95
N ILE A 80 -3.86 5.87 -6.28
CA ILE A 80 -4.46 5.67 -7.60
C ILE A 80 -5.97 5.84 -7.43
N GLN A 81 -6.56 6.75 -8.21
CA GLN A 81 -8.01 6.92 -8.25
C GLN A 81 -8.60 5.91 -9.23
N LEU A 82 -9.59 5.16 -8.78
CA LEU A 82 -10.34 4.23 -9.61
C LEU A 82 -11.52 4.98 -10.22
N ARG A 83 -11.52 5.14 -11.55
CA ARG A 83 -12.71 5.58 -12.28
C ARG A 83 -13.55 4.38 -12.63
N ALA A 84 -14.85 4.48 -12.37
CA ALA A 84 -15.80 3.52 -12.92
C ALA A 84 -15.75 3.60 -14.45
N VAL A 85 -15.52 2.47 -15.09
CA VAL A 85 -15.72 2.34 -16.54
C VAL A 85 -17.22 2.15 -16.73
N SER A 86 -17.90 3.13 -17.33
CA SER A 86 -19.29 2.97 -17.78
C SER A 86 -19.31 1.93 -18.89
N ALA A 87 -20.11 0.87 -18.74
CA ALA A 87 -20.44 -0.18 -19.71
C ALA A 87 -19.39 -0.40 -20.82
N TRP A 88 -18.59 -1.46 -20.68
CA TRP A 88 -17.75 -1.94 -21.77
C TRP A 88 -18.63 -2.17 -23.01
N PRO A 89 -18.26 -1.69 -24.21
CA PRO A 89 -19.02 -2.01 -25.41
C PRO A 89 -19.01 -3.54 -25.58
N GLU A 90 -20.19 -4.14 -25.47
CA GLU A 90 -20.43 -5.58 -25.66
C GLU A 90 -20.07 -6.03 -27.09
N GLU A 91 -19.97 -5.10 -28.03
CA GLU A 91 -19.76 -5.41 -29.45
C GLU A 91 -18.32 -5.07 -29.89
N PRO A 92 -17.56 -6.05 -30.43
CA PRO A 92 -16.28 -5.78 -31.05
C PRO A 92 -16.47 -4.92 -32.32
N PRO A 93 -15.49 -4.09 -32.71
CA PRO A 93 -15.55 -3.39 -33.99
C PRO A 93 -15.65 -4.42 -35.13
N LEU A 94 -16.69 -4.27 -35.96
CA LEU A 94 -16.89 -5.02 -37.21
C LEU A 94 -15.77 -4.72 -38.22
#